data_AF-A0A2H1KM38-F1
#
_entry.id   AF-A0A2H1KM38-F1
#
_cell.length_a   1.000
_cell.length_b   1.000
_cell.length_c   1.000
_cell.angle_alpha   90.00
_cell.angle_beta   90.00
_cell.angle_gamma   90.00
#
_symmetry.space_group_name_H-M   'P 1'
#
loop_
_entity.id
_entity.type
_entity.pdbx_description
1 polymer ?
#
loop_
_entity_poly.entity_id
_entity_poly.type
_entity_poly.pdbx_seq_one_letter_code
_entity_poly.pdbx_strand_id
1 'polypeptide(L)'
;MSTLERDCGLLWHPYGPLDAAAHFSVTGADGPFVEVCDASGTAYRLLDGMSSWWSVVHGYRHPVMDAALTAQLGSFSHVMFGGLTHGPAVDLAELLVTVTPAGLDHVFLADSGSVSGEVALKLAIQYQRARGRDRRRFLALEGAYHGSPRSARCSSRVAGSTPTRQRRGVSAFCRA
;
A
#
# COMPACT_ATOMS: atom_id res chain seq x y z
N MET A 1 -29.71 8.77 14.12
CA MET A 1 -29.02 7.55 13.69
C MET A 1 -27.52 7.83 13.73
N SER A 2 -26.77 7.05 14.50
CA SER A 2 -25.31 7.20 14.65
C SER A 2 -24.58 6.82 13.35
N THR A 3 -23.29 7.15 13.24
CA THR A 3 -22.48 6.71 12.09
C THR A 3 -22.38 5.19 12.01
N LEU A 4 -22.21 4.51 13.16
CA LEU A 4 -22.12 3.04 13.21
C LEU A 4 -23.43 2.36 12.78
N GLU A 5 -24.58 2.92 13.16
CA GLU A 5 -25.88 2.40 12.72
C GLU A 5 -26.07 2.50 11.20
N ARG A 6 -25.53 3.55 10.57
CA ARG A 6 -25.59 3.75 9.11
C ARG A 6 -24.57 2.90 8.35
N ASP A 7 -23.44 2.60 8.97
CA ASP A 7 -22.37 1.75 8.41
C ASP A 7 -22.82 0.28 8.26
N CYS A 8 -23.54 -0.23 9.26
CA CYS A 8 -23.96 -1.62 9.35
C CYS A 8 -24.73 -2.07 8.09
N GLY A 9 -24.15 -3.02 7.36
CA GLY A 9 -24.72 -3.57 6.13
C GLY A 9 -24.61 -2.68 4.88
N LEU A 10 -24.08 -1.46 5.02
CA LEU A 10 -23.85 -0.54 3.90
C LEU A 10 -22.41 -0.65 3.36
N LEU A 11 -21.41 -0.73 4.25
CA LEU A 11 -20.01 -0.82 3.87
C LEU A 11 -19.47 -2.23 4.09
N TRP A 12 -18.70 -2.73 3.11
CA TRP A 12 -17.92 -3.95 3.27
C TRP A 12 -16.48 -3.59 3.63
N HIS A 13 -16.14 -3.79 4.91
CA HIS A 13 -14.83 -3.45 5.43
C HIS A 13 -13.74 -4.44 4.97
N PRO A 14 -12.54 -3.95 4.60
CA PRO A 14 -11.45 -4.81 4.18
C PRO A 14 -11.02 -5.76 5.30
N TYR A 15 -10.63 -6.98 4.93
CA TYR A 15 -10.21 -8.05 5.85
C TYR A 15 -11.29 -8.50 6.87
N GLY A 16 -12.55 -8.06 6.73
CA GLY A 16 -13.69 -8.51 7.53
C GLY A 16 -14.70 -9.34 6.72
N PRO A 17 -15.58 -10.11 7.40
CA PRO A 17 -16.75 -10.71 6.76
C PRO A 17 -17.72 -9.63 6.26
N LEU A 18 -18.62 -10.00 5.34
CA LEU A 18 -19.55 -9.07 4.68
C LEU A 18 -20.52 -8.38 5.66
N ASP A 19 -20.84 -9.06 6.75
CA ASP A 19 -21.74 -8.60 7.82
C ASP A 19 -20.97 -7.97 9.00
N ALA A 20 -19.66 -7.73 8.87
CA ALA A 20 -18.89 -7.05 9.89
C ALA A 20 -19.36 -5.60 10.06
N ALA A 21 -19.76 -5.24 11.28
CA ALA A 21 -19.99 -3.86 11.65
C ALA A 21 -18.70 -3.23 12.21
N ALA A 22 -18.46 -1.95 11.91
CA ALA A 22 -17.41 -1.19 12.58
C ALA A 22 -17.70 -1.10 14.10
N HIS A 23 -16.66 -1.25 14.93
CA HIS A 23 -16.78 -1.16 16.38
C HIS A 23 -16.76 0.28 16.91
N PHE A 24 -16.07 1.16 16.20
CA PHE A 24 -15.83 2.55 16.60
C PHE A 24 -16.00 3.48 15.39
N SER A 25 -16.64 4.62 15.61
CA SER A 25 -16.66 5.72 14.64
C SER A 25 -15.51 6.66 14.94
N VAL A 26 -14.62 6.91 13.97
CA VAL A 26 -13.58 7.94 14.10
C VAL A 26 -14.24 9.32 14.00
N THR A 27 -13.95 10.21 14.96
CA THR A 27 -14.46 11.59 15.01
C THR A 27 -13.38 12.64 14.81
N GLY A 28 -12.11 12.25 14.98
CA GLY A 28 -10.95 13.13 14.81
C GLY A 28 -9.64 12.35 14.88
N ALA A 29 -8.55 12.99 14.47
CA ALA A 29 -7.20 12.46 14.64
C ALA A 29 -6.18 13.61 14.63
N ASP A 30 -5.21 13.56 15.54
CA ASP A 30 -4.18 14.60 15.69
C ASP A 30 -2.90 14.01 16.31
N GLY A 31 -1.75 14.31 15.71
CA GLY A 31 -0.48 13.71 16.09
C GLY A 31 -0.56 12.18 16.02
N PRO A 32 -0.13 11.43 17.04
CA PRO A 32 -0.24 9.97 17.05
C PRO A 32 -1.60 9.47 17.58
N PHE A 33 -2.58 10.35 17.82
CA PHE A 33 -3.84 9.98 18.46
C PHE A 33 -5.03 9.98 17.50
N VAL A 34 -5.98 9.10 17.75
CA VAL A 34 -7.29 9.01 17.10
C VAL A 34 -8.37 9.20 18.15
N GLU A 35 -9.36 10.03 17.83
CA GLU A 35 -10.57 10.21 18.61
C GLU A 35 -11.68 9.34 18.02
N VAL A 36 -12.29 8.52 18.87
CA VAL A 36 -13.31 7.55 18.46
C VAL A 36 -14.51 7.59 19.38
N CYS A 37 -15.68 7.23 18.85
CA CYS A 37 -16.91 7.06 19.59
C CYS A 37 -17.43 5.62 19.42
N ASP A 38 -17.82 4.98 20.52
CA ASP A 38 -18.47 3.67 20.47
C ASP A 38 -19.98 3.76 20.20
N ALA A 39 -20.65 2.61 20.13
CA ALA A 39 -22.09 2.51 19.88
C ALA A 39 -22.97 3.10 21.01
N SER A 40 -22.44 3.23 22.23
CA SER A 40 -23.15 3.86 23.36
C SER A 40 -23.08 5.39 23.33
N GLY A 41 -22.25 5.96 22.46
CA GLY A 41 -21.97 7.39 22.42
C GLY A 41 -20.78 7.82 23.28
N THR A 42 -20.04 6.87 23.87
CA THR A 42 -18.87 7.18 24.70
C THR A 42 -17.67 7.50 23.80
N ALA A 43 -17.02 8.63 24.06
CA ALA A 43 -15.85 9.09 23.33
C ALA A 43 -14.54 8.67 24.00
N TYR A 44 -13.56 8.28 23.19
CA TYR A 44 -12.23 7.86 23.61
C TYR A 44 -11.17 8.56 22.75
N ARG A 45 -10.02 8.85 23.36
CA ARG A 45 -8.81 9.28 22.65
C ARG A 45 -7.76 8.19 22.80
N LEU A 46 -7.37 7.59 21.68
CA LEU A 46 -6.52 6.40 21.63
C LEU A 46 -5.22 6.73 20.93
N LEU A 47 -4.12 6.15 21.40
CA LEU A 47 -2.84 6.16 20.69
C LEU A 47 -2.92 5.15 19.53
N ASP A 48 -2.64 5.59 18.31
CA ASP A 48 -2.54 4.68 17.16
C ASP A 48 -1.19 3.95 17.17
N GLY A 49 -1.16 2.80 17.85
CA GLY A 49 0.01 1.93 17.91
C GLY A 49 0.36 1.21 16.59
N MET A 50 -0.50 1.30 15.58
CA MET A 50 -0.31 0.63 14.28
C MET A 50 -0.01 1.62 13.14
N SER A 51 -0.07 2.93 13.41
CA SER A 51 0.10 4.01 12.43
C SER A 51 -0.75 3.78 11.17
N SER A 52 -2.01 3.41 11.36
CA SER A 52 -2.99 3.14 10.29
C SER A 52 -2.45 2.21 9.22
N TRP A 53 -2.17 0.97 9.61
CA TRP A 53 -1.47 -0.01 8.77
C TRP A 53 -0.11 0.49 8.27
N TRP A 54 0.71 0.97 9.20
CA TRP A 54 2.11 1.35 8.97
C TRP A 54 2.31 2.49 7.95
N SER A 55 1.27 3.29 7.70
CA SER A 55 1.28 4.34 6.67
C SER A 55 1.41 5.76 7.23
N VAL A 56 0.83 6.02 8.41
CA VAL A 56 0.78 7.37 9.02
C VAL A 56 1.96 7.55 9.98
N VAL A 57 3.19 7.47 9.45
CA VAL A 57 4.43 7.50 10.25
C VAL A 57 4.73 8.86 10.88
N HIS A 58 4.23 9.95 10.29
CA HIS A 58 4.41 11.31 10.78
C HIS A 58 3.26 11.78 11.70
N GLY A 59 2.30 10.91 12.00
CA GLY A 59 1.07 11.27 12.69
C GLY A 59 0.06 11.98 11.79
N TYR A 60 -1.16 12.10 12.30
CA TYR A 60 -2.26 12.81 11.66
C TYR A 60 -2.09 14.32 11.77
N ARG A 61 -2.71 15.07 10.85
CA ARG A 61 -2.73 16.55 10.86
C ARG A 61 -1.34 17.19 10.82
N HIS A 62 -0.37 16.53 10.16
CA HIS A 62 1.01 17.04 10.11
C HIS A 62 1.07 18.34 9.28
N PRO A 63 1.49 19.48 9.88
CA PRO A 63 1.29 20.81 9.27
C PRO A 63 1.99 20.97 7.92
N VAL A 64 3.16 20.36 7.74
CA VAL A 64 3.89 20.41 6.45
C VAL A 64 3.15 19.63 5.36
N MET A 65 2.54 18.49 5.69
CA MET A 65 1.85 17.65 4.69
C MET A 65 0.50 18.27 4.32
N ASP A 66 -0.26 18.76 5.29
CA ASP A 66 -1.54 19.44 5.08
C ASP A 66 -1.36 20.71 4.23
N ALA A 67 -0.30 21.49 4.50
CA ALA A 67 0.03 22.68 3.73
C ALA A 67 0.43 22.32 2.28
N ALA A 68 1.27 21.31 2.08
CA ALA A 68 1.69 20.87 0.76
C ALA A 68 0.51 20.36 -0.09
N LEU A 69 -0.39 19.57 0.52
CA LEU A 69 -1.61 19.08 -0.14
C LEU A 69 -2.53 20.25 -0.53
N THR A 70 -2.76 21.18 0.40
CA THR A 70 -3.63 22.35 0.15
C THR A 70 -3.06 23.23 -0.96
N ALA A 71 -1.74 23.47 -0.97
CA ALA A 71 -1.08 24.24 -2.01
C ALA A 71 -1.19 23.56 -3.39
N GLN A 72 -0.96 22.24 -3.47
CA GLN A 72 -1.10 21.51 -4.73
C GLN A 72 -2.54 21.52 -5.26
N LEU A 73 -3.53 21.31 -4.37
CA LEU A 73 -4.95 21.38 -4.74
C LEU A 73 -5.36 22.76 -5.28
N GLY A 74 -4.74 23.83 -4.78
CA GLY A 74 -4.95 25.18 -5.30
C GLY A 74 -4.44 25.39 -6.75
N SER A 75 -3.55 24.52 -7.23
CA SER A 75 -3.04 24.54 -8.61
C SER A 75 -3.85 23.60 -9.50
N PHE A 76 -3.83 22.29 -9.21
CA PHE A 76 -4.64 21.27 -9.88
C PHE A 76 -4.68 19.98 -9.06
N SER A 77 -5.77 19.22 -9.19
CA SER A 77 -5.97 17.95 -8.46
C SER A 77 -5.28 16.76 -9.11
N HIS A 78 -5.38 16.62 -10.44
CA HIS A 78 -4.83 15.50 -11.18
C HIS A 78 -4.71 15.83 -12.67
N VAL A 79 -3.62 15.37 -13.29
CA VAL A 79 -3.44 15.35 -14.76
C VAL A 79 -2.93 13.98 -15.18
N MET A 80 -3.30 13.54 -16.38
CA MET A 80 -2.83 12.26 -16.90
C MET A 80 -1.31 12.27 -17.08
N PHE A 81 -0.60 11.25 -16.62
CA PHE A 81 0.87 11.15 -16.76
C PHE A 81 1.33 10.63 -18.14
N GLY A 82 0.39 10.29 -19.03
CA GLY A 82 0.65 9.77 -20.37
C GLY A 82 1.11 10.87 -21.33
N GLY A 83 2.40 11.16 -21.34
CA GLY A 83 3.00 12.21 -22.20
C GLY A 83 2.96 13.62 -21.60
N LEU A 84 2.51 13.75 -20.35
CA LEU A 84 2.56 14.99 -19.57
C LEU A 84 3.33 14.74 -18.26
N THR A 85 3.86 15.81 -17.68
CA THR A 85 4.59 15.78 -16.39
C THR A 85 4.30 17.04 -15.58
N HIS A 86 4.75 17.07 -14.34
CA HIS A 86 4.68 18.22 -13.45
C HIS A 86 5.81 18.20 -12.42
N GLY A 87 6.19 19.38 -11.91
CA GLY A 87 7.28 19.57 -10.96
C GLY A 87 7.27 18.58 -9.79
N PRO A 88 6.16 18.42 -9.05
CA PRO A 88 6.12 17.51 -7.89
C PRO A 88 6.46 16.04 -8.20
N ALA A 89 6.17 15.55 -9.41
CA ALA A 89 6.53 14.19 -9.79
C ALA A 89 8.04 14.05 -10.05
N VAL A 90 8.65 15.08 -10.64
CA VAL A 90 10.10 15.13 -10.89
C VAL A 90 10.85 15.26 -9.57
N ASP A 91 10.45 16.20 -8.71
CA ASP A 91 11.09 16.43 -7.40
C ASP A 91 11.07 15.16 -6.54
N LEU A 92 9.92 14.45 -6.54
CA LEU A 92 9.81 13.17 -5.83
C LEU A 92 10.73 12.09 -6.45
N ALA A 93 10.81 12.00 -7.78
CA ALA A 93 11.66 11.03 -8.44
C ALA A 93 13.16 11.27 -8.13
N GLU A 94 13.60 12.53 -8.13
CA GLU A 94 14.98 12.91 -7.78
C GLU A 94 15.31 12.55 -6.32
N LEU A 95 14.39 12.83 -5.39
CA LEU A 95 14.56 12.46 -3.99
C LEU A 95 14.64 10.93 -3.82
N LEU A 96 13.77 10.18 -4.51
CA LEU A 96 13.76 8.72 -4.44
C LEU A 96 15.06 8.13 -4.97
N VAL A 97 15.56 8.60 -6.12
CA VAL A 97 16.85 8.16 -6.69
C VAL A 97 18.01 8.48 -5.74
N THR A 98 17.94 9.58 -4.99
CA THR A 98 18.98 9.94 -4.03
C THR A 98 19.07 8.97 -2.84
N VAL A 99 17.94 8.41 -2.40
CA VAL A 99 17.89 7.50 -1.24
C VAL A 99 18.01 6.02 -1.62
N THR A 100 17.86 5.67 -2.90
CA THR A 100 18.00 4.29 -3.38
C THR A 100 19.47 3.88 -3.55
N PRO A 101 19.78 2.58 -3.47
CA PRO A 101 21.12 2.07 -3.81
C PRO A 101 21.53 2.42 -5.25
N ALA A 102 22.84 2.56 -5.47
CA ALA A 102 23.40 2.85 -6.79
C ALA A 102 22.91 1.85 -7.86
N GLY A 103 22.56 2.37 -9.05
CA GLY A 103 22.02 1.60 -10.17
C GLY A 103 20.49 1.52 -10.22
N LEU A 104 19.78 2.20 -9.32
CA LEU A 104 18.32 2.37 -9.34
C LEU A 104 17.95 3.83 -9.63
N ASP A 105 18.15 4.23 -10.87
CA ASP A 105 18.06 5.65 -11.32
C ASP A 105 16.73 6.01 -11.99
N HIS A 106 15.76 5.08 -12.00
CA HIS A 106 14.47 5.26 -12.69
C HIS A 106 13.30 4.88 -11.79
N VAL A 107 12.29 5.75 -11.76
CA VAL A 107 11.10 5.61 -10.91
C VAL A 107 9.85 5.40 -11.76
N PHE A 108 9.06 4.40 -11.39
CA PHE A 108 7.69 4.22 -11.87
C PHE A 108 6.73 4.49 -10.71
N LEU A 109 5.86 5.48 -10.84
CA LEU A 109 4.88 5.84 -9.81
C LEU A 109 3.63 4.97 -9.93
N ALA A 110 3.16 4.45 -8.79
CA ALA A 110 1.94 3.65 -8.67
C ALA A 110 1.17 4.05 -7.41
N ASP A 111 -0.13 3.77 -7.41
CA ASP A 111 -1.07 4.17 -6.36
C ASP A 111 -0.98 3.34 -5.07
N SER A 112 -0.41 2.14 -5.14
CA SER A 112 -0.38 1.19 -4.03
C SER A 112 0.80 0.23 -4.14
N GLY A 113 1.19 -0.36 -3.00
CA GLY A 113 2.23 -1.41 -2.98
C GLY A 113 1.84 -2.66 -3.79
N SER A 114 0.54 -2.99 -3.81
CA SER A 114 -0.01 -4.09 -4.61
C SER A 114 0.21 -3.86 -6.11
N VAL A 115 -0.16 -2.69 -6.63
CA VAL A 115 0.02 -2.34 -8.05
C VAL A 115 1.51 -2.24 -8.39
N SER A 116 2.32 -1.65 -7.50
CA SER A 116 3.77 -1.58 -7.64
C SER A 116 4.39 -2.98 -7.83
N GLY A 117 3.97 -3.95 -7.01
CA GLY A 117 4.41 -5.34 -7.13
C GLY A 117 4.04 -5.98 -8.46
N GLU A 118 2.81 -5.75 -8.96
CA GLU A 118 2.39 -6.26 -10.26
C GLU A 118 3.18 -5.63 -11.42
N VAL A 119 3.42 -4.32 -11.37
CA VAL A 119 4.25 -3.62 -12.36
C VAL A 119 5.68 -4.18 -12.37
N ALA A 120 6.28 -4.36 -11.20
CA ALA A 120 7.63 -4.93 -11.08
C ALA A 120 7.72 -6.34 -11.71
N LEU A 121 6.73 -7.20 -11.45
CA LEU A 121 6.68 -8.55 -12.04
C LEU A 121 6.52 -8.49 -13.57
N LYS A 122 5.68 -7.58 -14.09
CA LYS A 122 5.52 -7.39 -15.54
C LYS A 122 6.82 -6.91 -16.18
N LEU A 123 7.48 -5.92 -15.58
CA LEU A 123 8.77 -5.41 -16.05
C LEU A 123 9.85 -6.51 -16.05
N ALA A 124 9.92 -7.34 -15.01
CA ALA A 124 10.85 -8.45 -14.95
C ALA A 124 10.66 -9.45 -16.11
N ILE A 125 9.41 -9.79 -16.46
CA ILE A 125 9.12 -10.64 -17.62
C ILE A 125 9.52 -9.94 -18.93
N GLN A 126 9.18 -8.67 -19.10
CA GLN A 126 9.52 -7.92 -20.31
C GLN A 126 11.03 -7.80 -20.50
N TYR A 127 11.78 -7.58 -19.42
CA TYR A 127 13.23 -7.59 -19.44
C TYR A 127 13.79 -8.93 -19.92
N GLN A 128 13.30 -10.07 -19.40
CA GLN A 128 13.77 -11.39 -19.84
C GLN A 128 13.47 -11.62 -21.33
N ARG A 129 12.28 -11.24 -21.79
CA ARG A 129 11.90 -11.32 -23.22
C ARG A 129 12.79 -10.45 -24.10
N ALA A 130 13.07 -9.22 -23.70
CA ALA A 130 13.98 -8.32 -24.41
C ALA A 130 15.42 -8.88 -24.49
N ARG A 131 15.82 -9.70 -23.52
CA ARG A 131 17.09 -10.45 -23.54
C ARG A 131 17.00 -11.79 -24.31
N GLY A 132 15.90 -12.07 -25.00
CA GLY A 132 15.69 -13.31 -25.76
C GLY A 132 15.45 -14.55 -24.90
N ARG A 133 15.09 -14.38 -23.61
CA ARG A 133 14.88 -15.49 -22.67
C ARG A 133 13.41 -15.62 -22.32
N ASP A 134 12.89 -16.86 -22.33
CA ASP A 134 11.51 -17.13 -21.92
C ASP A 134 11.40 -17.51 -20.42
N ARG A 135 11.80 -16.59 -19.53
CA ARG A 135 11.72 -16.80 -18.08
C ARG A 135 10.46 -16.16 -17.51
N ARG A 136 9.56 -16.98 -16.94
CA ARG A 136 8.26 -16.56 -16.39
C ARG A 136 7.99 -17.03 -14.96
N ARG A 137 8.94 -17.73 -14.36
CA ARG A 137 8.80 -18.28 -13.00
C ARG A 137 9.44 -17.33 -11.99
N PHE A 138 8.74 -17.09 -10.90
CA PHE A 138 9.19 -16.29 -9.77
C PHE A 138 9.39 -17.18 -8.55
N LEU A 139 10.31 -16.77 -7.67
CA LEU A 139 10.53 -17.36 -6.36
C LEU A 139 9.90 -16.42 -5.32
N ALA A 140 9.19 -16.99 -4.35
CA ALA A 140 8.65 -16.27 -3.21
C ALA A 140 8.95 -17.04 -1.92
N LEU A 141 9.08 -16.32 -0.81
CA LEU A 141 9.28 -16.91 0.51
C LEU A 141 7.93 -17.18 1.16
N GLU A 142 7.83 -18.29 1.88
CA GLU A 142 6.64 -18.61 2.67
C GLU A 142 6.46 -17.54 3.78
N GLY A 143 5.24 -17.03 3.92
CA GLY A 143 4.92 -15.95 4.86
C GLY A 143 5.25 -14.53 4.37
N ALA A 144 5.81 -14.36 3.17
CA ALA A 144 6.05 -13.02 2.62
C ALA A 144 4.74 -12.30 2.24
N TYR A 145 4.71 -10.99 2.46
CA TYR A 145 3.60 -10.12 2.08
C TYR A 145 4.01 -9.17 0.94
N HIS A 146 3.30 -9.23 -0.17
CA HIS A 146 3.51 -8.39 -1.36
C HIS A 146 2.20 -7.77 -1.87
N GLY A 147 1.24 -7.54 -0.96
CA GLY A 147 -0.08 -7.03 -1.29
C GLY A 147 -1.06 -8.09 -1.82
N SER A 148 -2.19 -7.63 -2.35
CA SER A 148 -3.31 -8.47 -2.82
C SER A 148 -3.62 -8.41 -4.34
N PRO A 149 -2.70 -8.14 -5.28
CA PRO A 149 -3.01 -8.32 -6.70
C PRO A 149 -3.12 -9.82 -7.05
N ARG A 150 -3.81 -10.15 -8.14
CA ARG A 150 -3.98 -11.54 -8.63
C ARG A 150 -2.63 -12.29 -8.78
N SER A 151 -1.54 -11.56 -9.01
CA SER A 151 -0.16 -12.07 -9.08
C SER A 151 0.47 -12.37 -7.71
N ALA A 152 0.17 -11.60 -6.66
CA ALA A 152 0.72 -11.78 -5.31
C ALA A 152 0.06 -12.92 -4.52
N ARG A 153 -1.12 -13.39 -4.95
CA ARG A 153 -1.77 -14.57 -4.35
C ARG A 153 -0.94 -15.85 -4.55
N CYS A 154 0.04 -15.83 -5.44
CA CYS A 154 1.01 -16.92 -5.61
C CYS A 154 2.17 -16.84 -4.57
N SER A 155 2.39 -15.69 -3.94
CA SER A 155 3.49 -15.44 -2.99
C SER A 155 3.05 -15.31 -1.52
N SER A 156 1.83 -14.86 -1.24
CA SER A 156 1.35 -14.72 0.15
C SER A 156 0.51 -15.93 0.56
N ARG A 157 1.13 -16.90 1.26
CA ARG A 157 0.38 -17.82 2.11
C ARG A 157 0.17 -17.14 3.46
N VAL A 158 -1.07 -16.71 3.72
CA VAL A 158 -1.52 -16.46 5.10
C VAL A 158 -1.61 -17.84 5.78
N ALA A 159 -1.00 -17.98 6.95
CA ALA A 159 -1.00 -19.21 7.72
C ALA A 159 -2.44 -19.65 8.03
N GLY A 160 -2.88 -20.77 7.44
CA GLY A 160 -4.24 -21.29 7.65
C GLY A 160 -4.73 -22.34 6.65
N SER A 161 -4.09 -22.54 5.50
CA SER A 161 -4.50 -23.58 4.53
C SER A 161 -3.55 -24.79 4.55
N THR A 162 -4.09 -25.95 4.91
CA THR A 162 -3.49 -27.30 5.02
C THR A 162 -2.67 -27.73 3.77
N PRO A 163 -1.63 -28.59 3.90
CA PRO A 163 -0.50 -28.59 3.01
C PRO A 163 -0.66 -29.56 1.83
N THR A 164 -0.25 -29.12 0.64
CA THR A 164 0.15 -30.04 -0.43
C THR A 164 1.56 -29.72 -0.93
N ARG A 165 2.45 -30.68 -0.64
CA ARG A 165 3.70 -31.05 -1.31
C ARG A 165 4.81 -29.99 -1.45
N GLN A 166 5.67 -29.96 -0.43
CA GLN A 166 7.05 -29.44 -0.51
C GLN A 166 7.84 -30.12 -1.63
N ARG A 167 8.53 -29.32 -2.46
CA ARG A 167 9.85 -29.68 -2.98
C ARG A 167 10.86 -28.69 -2.43
N ARG A 168 11.67 -29.18 -1.49
CA ARG A 168 12.86 -28.50 -0.96
C ARG A 168 13.86 -28.32 -2.10
N GLY A 169 14.41 -27.12 -2.22
CA GLY A 169 15.41 -26.79 -3.23
C GLY A 169 15.83 -25.34 -3.07
N VAL A 170 16.70 -25.08 -2.10
CA VAL A 170 17.42 -23.81 -1.98
C VAL A 170 18.46 -23.77 -3.10
N SER A 171 18.37 -22.79 -4.01
CA SER A 171 19.55 -22.12 -4.57
C SER A 171 19.19 -20.95 -5.48
N ALA A 172 20.15 -20.02 -5.57
CA ALA A 172 20.31 -18.90 -6.50
C ALA A 172 19.60 -17.56 -6.18
N PHE A 173 20.39 -16.71 -5.50
CA PHE A 173 20.41 -15.25 -5.64
C PHE A 173 20.55 -14.84 -7.11
N CYS A 174 19.80 -13.84 -7.58
CA CYS A 174 20.17 -13.06 -8.76
C CYS A 174 20.37 -11.61 -8.30
N ARG A 175 21.63 -11.17 -8.34
CA ARG A 175 21.95 -9.73 -8.48
C ARG A 175 21.39 -9.27 -9.83
N ALA A 176 20.81 -8.08 -9.84
CA ALA A 176 20.65 -7.30 -11.06
C ALA A 176 22.03 -6.98 -11.64
#